data_AF-A0AAN8U671-F1
#
_entry.id   AF-A0AAN8U671-F1
#
_cell.length_a   1.000
_cell.length_b   1.000
_cell.length_c   1.000
_cell.angle_alpha   90.00
_cell.angle_beta   90.00
_cell.angle_gamma   90.00
#
_symmetry.space_group_name_H-M   'P 1'
#
loop_
_entity.id
_entity.type
_entity.pdbx_description
1 polymer ?
#
loop_
_entity_poly.entity_id
_entity_poly.type
_entity_poly.pdbx_seq_one_letter_code
_entity_poly.pdbx_strand_id
1 'polypeptide(L)'
;MASNSTWTLVQHKKFQNALAIYGIDETSGMWRYLVRTTGKTEEEVKSYYEKLMVEIKKIEAGPVCLPRDEEASGDHNNNREQHDHRQN
;
A
#
# COMPACT_ATOMS: atom_id res chain seq x y z
N MET A 1 16.91 -6.05 20.14
CA MET A 1 16.23 -4.73 20.13
C MET A 1 16.12 -4.30 18.68
N ALA A 2 14.90 -4.23 18.14
CA ALA A 2 14.72 -3.73 16.78
C ALA A 2 15.06 -2.24 16.80
N SER A 3 16.21 -1.87 16.22
CA SER A 3 16.56 -0.49 15.94
C SER A 3 15.50 0.05 14.98
N ASN A 4 14.47 0.68 15.55
CA ASN A 4 13.41 1.34 14.82
C ASN A 4 14.02 2.59 14.18
N SER A 5 14.77 2.37 13.09
CA SER A 5 15.36 3.42 12.26
C SER A 5 14.21 4.17 11.58
N THR A 6 13.59 5.08 12.31
CA THR A 6 12.54 5.96 11.81
C THR A 6 13.16 6.85 10.74
N TRP A 7 12.73 6.67 9.50
CA TRP A 7 13.11 7.54 8.40
C TRP A 7 12.57 8.94 8.67
N THR A 8 13.47 9.90 8.79
CA THR A 8 13.06 11.30 8.93
C THR A 8 12.58 11.86 7.59
N LEU A 9 11.70 12.88 7.62
CA LEU A 9 11.25 13.58 6.42
C LEU A 9 12.42 14.09 5.57
N VAL A 10 13.50 14.55 6.21
CA VAL A 10 14.70 15.02 5.51
C VAL A 10 15.43 13.87 4.81
N GLN A 11 15.58 12.72 5.46
CA GLN A 11 16.18 11.53 4.84
C GLN A 11 15.33 11.00 3.69
N HIS A 12 14.00 10.98 3.85
CA HIS A 12 13.07 10.56 2.81
C HIS A 12 13.16 11.48 1.58
N LYS A 13 13.18 12.81 1.77
CA LYS A 13 13.34 13.76 0.66
C LYS A 13 14.67 13.57 -0.07
N LYS A 14 15.76 13.37 0.67
CA LYS A 14 17.08 13.10 0.07
C LYS A 14 17.09 11.80 -0.74
N PHE A 15 16.42 10.76 -0.24
CA PHE A 15 16.24 9.49 -0.92
C PHE A 15 15.45 9.63 -2.22
N GLN A 16 14.31 10.34 -2.19
CA GLN A 16 13.53 10.63 -3.40
C GLN A 16 14.31 11.47 -4.42
N ASN A 17 15.08 12.46 -3.97
CA ASN A 17 15.90 13.27 -4.86
C ASN A 17 17.01 12.43 -5.53
N ALA A 18 17.62 11.51 -4.79
CA ALA A 18 18.58 10.57 -5.36
C ALA A 18 17.93 9.64 -6.39
N LEU A 19 16.74 9.12 -6.12
CA LEU A 19 15.94 8.34 -7.08
C LEU A 19 15.60 9.15 -8.35
N ALA A 20 15.32 10.44 -8.21
CA ALA A 20 15.05 11.31 -9.37
C ALA A 20 16.29 11.50 -10.26
N ILE A 21 17.50 11.42 -9.69
CA ILE A 21 18.77 11.60 -10.42
C ILE A 21 19.21 10.30 -11.09
N TYR A 22 19.17 9.18 -10.37
CA TYR A 22 19.66 7.89 -10.87
C TYR A 22 18.57 7.06 -11.58
N GLY A 23 17.30 7.43 -11.39
CA GLY A 23 16.17 6.62 -11.81
C GLY A 23 15.92 5.43 -10.88
N ILE A 24 14.99 4.56 -11.29
CA ILE A 24 14.72 3.25 -10.68
C ILE A 24 15.71 2.17 -11.16
N ASP A 25 16.75 2.55 -11.89
CA ASP A 25 17.76 1.61 -12.34
C ASP A 25 18.61 1.18 -11.14
N GLU A 26 18.65 -0.12 -10.90
CA GLU A 26 19.30 -0.75 -9.74
C GLU A 26 20.84 -0.75 -9.90
N THR A 27 21.41 0.37 -10.35
CA THR A 27 22.83 0.50 -10.61
C THR A 27 23.61 0.51 -9.28
N SER A 28 24.70 -0.25 -9.20
CA SER A 28 25.57 -0.35 -8.01
C SER A 28 26.05 1.00 -7.45
N GLY A 29 26.06 2.07 -8.26
CA GLY A 29 26.40 3.42 -7.82
C GLY A 29 25.32 4.11 -6.98
N MET A 30 24.04 3.81 -7.22
CA MET A 30 22.90 4.43 -6.54
C MET A 30 22.86 4.05 -5.06
N TRP A 31 23.01 2.76 -4.74
CA TRP A 31 22.99 2.27 -3.35
C TRP A 31 24.06 2.95 -2.49
N ARG A 32 25.27 3.06 -3.03
CA ARG A 32 26.39 3.72 -2.35
C ARG A 32 26.15 5.21 -2.13
N TYR A 33 25.52 5.89 -3.10
CA TYR A 33 25.12 7.30 -2.95
C TYR A 33 24.00 7.49 -1.93
N LEU A 34 23.00 6.60 -1.92
CA LEU A 34 21.90 6.62 -0.95
C LEU A 34 22.39 6.39 0.48
N VAL A 35 23.21 5.37 0.71
CA VAL A 35 23.87 5.10 1.99
C VAL A 35 24.62 6.34 2.48
N ARG A 36 25.44 6.93 1.61
CA ARG A 36 26.21 8.16 1.90
C ARG A 36 25.31 9.35 2.26
N THR A 37 24.18 9.50 1.57
CA THR A 37 23.31 10.68 1.67
C THR A 37 22.33 10.59 2.84
N THR A 38 21.80 9.40 3.10
CA THR A 38 20.83 9.12 4.16
C THR A 38 21.48 8.79 5.49
N GLY A 39 22.75 8.34 5.46
CA GLY A 39 23.48 7.88 6.64
C GLY A 39 22.98 6.53 7.19
N LYS A 40 22.25 5.77 6.37
CA LYS A 40 21.69 4.45 6.67
C LYS A 40 22.52 3.35 6.04
N THR A 41 22.38 2.11 6.51
CA THR A 41 23.07 0.98 5.88
C THR A 41 22.41 0.58 4.56
N GLU A 42 23.14 -0.15 3.72
CA GLU A 42 22.61 -0.57 2.41
C GLU A 42 21.36 -1.44 2.57
N GLU A 43 21.32 -2.30 3.59
CA GLU A 43 20.18 -3.17 3.89
C GLU A 43 18.94 -2.35 4.29
N GLU A 44 19.11 -1.32 5.11
CA GLU A 44 18.01 -0.44 5.53
C GLU A 44 17.45 0.35 4.34
N VAL A 45 18.32 0.83 3.45
CA VAL A 45 17.95 1.57 2.24
C VAL A 45 17.19 0.66 1.28
N LYS A 46 17.66 -0.58 1.06
CA LYS A 46 17.00 -1.58 0.21
C LYS A 46 15.61 -1.96 0.74
N SER A 47 15.50 -2.28 2.04
CA SER A 47 14.21 -2.60 2.66
C SER A 47 13.21 -1.44 2.58
N TYR A 48 13.69 -0.20 2.66
CA TYR A 48 12.85 0.98 2.49
C TYR A 48 12.39 1.18 1.04
N TYR A 49 13.29 0.95 0.09
CA TYR A 49 12.98 1.01 -1.34
C TYR A 49 11.90 -0.01 -1.73
N GLU A 50 12.00 -1.26 -1.27
CA GLU A 50 10.99 -2.29 -1.53
C GLU A 50 9.60 -1.87 -1.05
N LYS A 51 9.51 -1.30 0.17
CA LYS A 51 8.23 -0.79 0.70
C LYS A 51 7.67 0.34 -0.15
N LEU A 52 8.53 1.27 -0.58
CA LEU A 52 8.11 2.37 -1.46
C LEU A 52 7.60 1.83 -2.80
N MET A 53 8.28 0.86 -3.41
CA MET A 53 7.87 0.24 -4.66
C MET A 53 6.53 -0.49 -4.53
N VAL A 54 6.29 -1.18 -3.41
CA VAL A 54 5.00 -1.80 -3.13
C VAL A 54 3.88 -0.76 -3.05
N GLU A 55 4.11 0.37 -2.37
CA GLU A 55 3.12 1.45 -2.28
C GLU A 55 2.87 2.13 -3.62
N ILE A 56 3.92 2.41 -4.41
CA ILE A 56 3.79 2.95 -5.78
C ILE A 56 2.99 1.98 -6.64
N LYS A 57 3.32 0.68 -6.61
CA LYS A 57 2.62 -0.35 -7.37
C LYS A 57 1.16 -0.48 -6.96
N LYS A 58 0.82 -0.30 -5.67
CA LYS A 58 -0.59 -0.24 -5.23
C LYS A 58 -1.32 0.98 -5.77
N ILE A 59 -0.66 2.14 -5.87
CA ILE A 59 -1.25 3.35 -6.45
C ILE A 59 -1.44 3.17 -7.97
N GLU A 60 -0.44 2.63 -8.67
CA GLU A 60 -0.48 2.37 -10.12
C GLU A 60 -1.44 1.25 -10.51
N ALA A 61 -1.67 0.27 -9.64
CA ALA A 61 -2.66 -0.78 -9.85
C ALA A 61 -4.10 -0.23 -9.91
N GLY A 62 -4.31 1.07 -9.67
CA GLY A 62 -5.61 1.69 -9.57
C GLY A 62 -6.37 1.20 -8.34
N PRO A 63 -7.53 1.79 -8.01
CA PRO A 63 -8.45 1.11 -7.11
C PRO A 63 -8.75 -0.24 -7.75
N VAL A 64 -8.22 -1.31 -7.14
CA VAL A 64 -8.80 -2.63 -7.30
C VAL A 64 -10.29 -2.40 -7.05
N CYS A 65 -11.12 -2.54 -8.09
CA CYS A 65 -12.53 -2.83 -7.88
C CYS A 65 -12.51 -4.13 -7.09
N LEU A 66 -12.40 -4.00 -5.76
CA LEU A 66 -12.67 -5.07 -4.84
C LEU A 66 -14.08 -5.51 -5.23
N PRO A 67 -14.29 -6.79 -5.59
CA PRO A 67 -15.63 -7.27 -5.85
C PRO A 67 -16.45 -6.92 -4.61
N ARG A 68 -17.39 -5.99 -4.79
CA ARG A 68 -18.44 -5.72 -3.81
C ARG A 68 -19.00 -7.09 -3.48
N ASP A 69 -18.94 -7.45 -2.20
CA ASP A 69 -19.60 -8.62 -1.68
C ASP A 69 -20.99 -8.71 -2.32
N GLU A 70 -21.18 -9.68 -3.23
CA GLU A 70 -22.50 -10.13 -3.60
C GLU A 70 -23.00 -10.95 -2.40
N GLU A 71 -23.36 -10.22 -1.37
CA GLU A 71 -24.20 -10.66 -0.26
C GLU A 71 -25.58 -11.05 -0.80
N ALA A 72 -25.64 -12.19 -1.48
CA ALA A 72 -26.87 -12.86 -1.86
C ALA A 72 -26.65 -14.35 -2.12
N SER A 73 -25.90 -15.04 -1.25
CA SER A 73 -26.10 -16.50 -1.11
C SER A 73 -27.17 -16.70 -0.05
N GLY A 74 -28.31 -17.26 -0.48
CA GLY A 74 -29.58 -17.25 0.23
C GLY A 74 -29.61 -18.01 1.55
N ASP A 75 -30.70 -17.85 2.28
CA ASP A 75 -31.49 -19.00 2.69
C ASP A 75 -32.92 -18.63 3.15
N HIS A 76 -33.79 -19.58 2.87
CA HIS A 76 -35.25 -19.59 2.92
C HIS A 76 -35.82 -19.52 4.35
N ASN A 77 -36.97 -18.84 4.56
CA ASN A 77 -38.13 -19.51 5.15
C ASN A 77 -39.46 -18.73 5.03
N ASN A 78 -40.51 -19.52 4.79
CA ASN A 78 -41.93 -19.18 4.77
C ASN A 78 -42.46 -18.67 6.12
N ASN A 79 -43.53 -17.87 5.99
CA ASN A 79 -44.81 -17.98 6.72
C ASN A 79 -45.21 -16.77 7.60
N ARG A 80 -46.53 -16.50 7.59
CA ARG A 80 -47.34 -15.51 8.33
C ARG A 80 -47.58 -14.17 7.61
N GLU A 81 -48.79 -13.66 7.47
CA GLU A 81 -50.08 -13.98 8.11
C GLU A 81 -51.21 -13.43 7.23
N GLN A 82 -52.30 -14.18 7.11
CA GLN A 82 -53.54 -13.71 6.51
C GLN A 82 -54.07 -12.51 7.30
N HIS A 83 -54.49 -11.44 6.62
CA HIS A 83 -55.48 -10.50 7.16
C HIS A 83 -56.41 -10.08 6.02
N ASP A 84 -57.51 -10.82 5.90
CA ASP A 84 -58.80 -10.27 5.50
C ASP A 84 -59.23 -9.28 6.59
N HIS A 85 -59.56 -8.02 6.23
CA HIS A 85 -60.67 -7.22 6.78
C HIS A 85 -60.80 -5.85 6.09
N ARG A 86 -61.86 -5.76 5.26
CA ARG A 86 -62.84 -4.67 5.09
C ARG A 86 -62.48 -3.21 4.70
N GLN A 87 -63.23 -2.78 3.68
CA GLN A 87 -63.91 -1.48 3.47
C GLN A 87 -63.06 -0.23 3.20
N ASN A 88 -63.16 0.28 1.96
CA ASN A 88 -64.08 1.38 1.62
C ASN A 88 -64.30 1.44 0.11
#